data_AF-A0A838PR70-F1
#
_entry.id   AF-A0A838PR70-F1
#
_cell.length_a   1.000
_cell.length_b   1.000
_cell.length_c   1.000
_cell.angle_alpha   90.00
_cell.angle_beta   90.00
_cell.angle_gamma   90.00
#
_symmetry.space_group_name_H-M   'P 1'
#
loop_
_entity.id
_entity.type
_entity.pdbx_description
1 polymer ?
#
loop_
_entity_poly.entity_id
_entity_poly.type
_entity_poly.pdbx_seq_one_letter_code
_entity_poly.pdbx_strand_id
1 'polypeptide(L)'
;AGMRNTTPQVAPWGGTQTNAEDQARLFARIDELAPSRYRSYARRLLTTIIPEHRWGIPRTAPRDATVLFKGGWLPDEDGAWRVHQIAKVERGPKQLAVAVMTDGNPSQAYGEDTVRGVAARLLK
;
A
#
# COMPACT_ATOMS: atom_id res chain seq x y z
N ALA A 1 -14.75 1.70 -4.21
CA ALA A 1 -14.44 0.69 -3.18
C ALA A 1 -15.33 0.76 -1.92
N GLY A 2 -16.10 1.83 -1.69
CA GLY A 2 -16.85 1.99 -0.43
C GLY A 2 -15.96 2.49 0.70
N MET A 3 -15.03 3.41 0.38
CA MET A 3 -14.07 4.01 1.30
C MET A 3 -14.78 5.12 2.08
N ARG A 4 -15.21 4.84 3.30
CA ARG A 4 -16.09 5.74 4.08
C ARG A 4 -15.31 6.68 5.00
N ASN A 5 -14.04 6.39 5.21
CA ASN A 5 -13.12 7.10 6.09
C ASN A 5 -11.98 7.75 5.28
N THR A 6 -12.21 7.96 3.97
CA THR A 6 -11.26 8.59 3.07
C THR A 6 -11.79 9.94 2.63
N THR A 7 -11.08 11.00 3.03
CA THR A 7 -11.41 12.38 2.67
C THR A 7 -10.27 12.93 1.81
N PRO A 8 -10.49 13.06 0.48
CA PRO A 8 -9.47 13.61 -0.40
C PRO A 8 -9.24 15.09 -0.07
N GLN A 9 -7.98 15.48 -0.03
CA GLN A 9 -7.57 16.88 0.11
C GLN A 9 -6.48 17.17 -0.92
N VAL A 10 -6.68 18.25 -1.68
CA VAL A 10 -5.77 18.65 -2.78
C VAL A 10 -4.58 19.44 -2.24
N ALA A 11 -4.82 20.31 -1.25
CA ALA A 11 -3.80 21.13 -0.62
C ALA A 11 -3.99 21.15 0.91
N PRO A 12 -2.91 21.03 1.70
CA PRO A 12 -1.52 20.80 1.26
C PRO A 12 -1.30 19.38 0.71
N TRP A 13 -0.18 19.17 0.02
CA TRP A 13 0.24 17.82 -0.38
C TRP A 13 0.34 16.91 0.85
N GLY A 14 -0.23 15.71 0.78
CA GLY A 14 -0.28 14.79 1.93
C GLY A 14 -1.42 15.05 2.93
N GLY A 15 -2.36 15.95 2.62
CA GLY A 15 -3.52 16.24 3.47
C GLY A 15 -4.67 15.21 3.40
N THR A 16 -4.68 14.33 2.40
CA THR A 16 -5.73 13.30 2.26
C THR A 16 -5.75 12.40 3.49
N GLN A 17 -6.91 12.31 4.13
CA GLN A 17 -7.14 11.40 5.26
C GLN A 17 -7.68 10.07 4.74
N THR A 18 -7.21 8.96 5.30
CA THR A 18 -7.67 7.60 4.98
C THR A 18 -7.30 6.64 6.11
N ASN A 19 -7.76 5.40 6.07
CA ASN A 19 -7.37 4.37 7.03
C ASN A 19 -7.05 3.03 6.35
N ALA A 20 -6.49 2.09 7.12
CA ALA A 20 -6.05 0.80 6.59
C ALA A 20 -7.21 -0.01 6.00
N GLU A 21 -8.40 0.05 6.61
CA GLU A 21 -9.58 -0.67 6.11
C GLU A 21 -9.99 -0.19 4.71
N ASP A 22 -10.11 1.13 4.52
CA ASP A 22 -10.49 1.73 3.24
C ASP A 22 -9.47 1.41 2.14
N GLN A 23 -8.18 1.49 2.47
CA GLN A 23 -7.13 1.17 1.50
C GLN A 23 -7.08 -0.32 1.16
N ALA A 24 -7.31 -1.21 2.13
CA ALA A 24 -7.44 -2.65 1.87
C ALA A 24 -8.67 -2.94 0.99
N ARG A 25 -9.82 -2.30 1.26
CA ARG A 25 -11.02 -2.39 0.41
C ARG A 25 -10.77 -1.88 -1.02
N LEU A 26 -9.97 -0.82 -1.17
CA LEU A 26 -9.55 -0.31 -2.47
C LEU A 26 -8.75 -1.35 -3.25
N PHE A 27 -7.69 -1.89 -2.64
CA PHE A 27 -6.82 -2.86 -3.30
C PHE A 27 -7.49 -4.21 -3.55
N ALA A 28 -8.43 -4.63 -2.69
CA ALA A 28 -9.25 -5.82 -2.92
C ALA A 28 -10.07 -5.71 -4.23
N ARG A 29 -10.47 -4.50 -4.61
CA ARG A 29 -11.35 -4.22 -5.76
C ARG A 29 -10.65 -3.47 -6.89
N ILE A 30 -9.32 -3.34 -6.85
CA ILE A 30 -8.59 -2.42 -7.74
C ILE A 30 -8.80 -2.74 -9.23
N ASP A 31 -8.93 -4.02 -9.57
CA ASP A 31 -9.20 -4.46 -10.94
C ASP A 31 -10.61 -4.08 -11.40
N GLU A 32 -11.62 -4.26 -10.55
CA GLU A 32 -13.02 -3.90 -10.85
C GLU A 32 -13.17 -2.39 -11.06
N LEU A 33 -12.42 -1.61 -10.27
CA LEU A 33 -12.48 -0.15 -10.26
C LEU A 33 -11.70 0.47 -11.43
N ALA A 34 -10.74 -0.25 -12.01
CA ALA A 34 -10.07 0.15 -13.22
C ALA A 34 -10.97 -0.11 -14.46
N PRO A 35 -11.18 0.88 -15.34
CA PRO A 35 -11.87 0.66 -16.61
C PRO A 35 -11.23 -0.50 -17.37
N SER A 36 -12.05 -1.39 -17.96
CA SER A 36 -11.59 -2.64 -18.58
C SER A 36 -10.43 -2.44 -19.55
N ARG A 37 -10.52 -1.42 -20.43
CA ARG A 37 -9.49 -1.05 -21.41
C ARG A 37 -8.14 -0.63 -20.81
N TYR A 38 -8.13 -0.20 -19.54
CA TYR A 38 -6.92 0.28 -18.85
C TYR A 38 -6.45 -0.63 -17.73
N ARG A 39 -7.17 -1.73 -17.44
CA ARG A 39 -6.85 -2.62 -16.33
C ARG A 39 -5.43 -3.17 -16.41
N SER A 40 -5.03 -3.71 -17.56
CA SER A 40 -3.66 -4.24 -17.74
C SER A 40 -2.59 -3.16 -17.57
N TYR A 41 -2.88 -1.94 -18.00
CA TYR A 41 -1.98 -0.79 -17.80
C TYR A 41 -1.84 -0.43 -16.32
N ALA A 42 -2.96 -0.31 -15.60
CA ALA A 42 -2.97 -0.03 -14.17
C ALA A 42 -2.23 -1.11 -13.36
N ARG A 43 -2.49 -2.39 -13.67
CA ARG A 43 -1.78 -3.51 -13.04
C ARG A 43 -0.28 -3.42 -13.28
N ARG A 44 0.15 -3.15 -14.52
CA ARG A 44 1.58 -2.96 -14.84
C ARG A 44 2.21 -1.89 -13.96
N LEU A 45 1.59 -0.71 -13.85
CA LEU A 45 2.12 0.36 -13.00
C LEU A 45 2.28 -0.07 -11.54
N LEU A 46 1.32 -0.83 -11.00
CA LEU A 46 1.34 -1.30 -9.61
C LEU A 46 2.28 -2.49 -9.37
N THR A 47 2.66 -3.25 -10.41
CA THR A 47 3.63 -4.36 -10.31
C THR A 47 5.06 -3.96 -10.69
N THR A 48 5.26 -2.83 -11.38
CA THR A 48 6.57 -2.37 -11.87
C THR A 48 7.09 -1.12 -11.17
N ILE A 49 6.67 -0.87 -9.92
CA ILE A 49 7.25 0.20 -9.09
C ILE A 49 8.77 -0.01 -8.98
N ILE A 50 9.54 1.09 -9.00
CA ILE A 50 11.01 1.07 -9.01
C ILE A 50 11.62 0.36 -7.80
N PRO A 51 12.83 -0.22 -7.91
CA PRO A 51 13.46 -1.01 -6.84
C PRO A 51 13.57 -0.31 -5.49
N GLU A 52 13.83 1.00 -5.49
CA GLU A 52 14.03 1.83 -4.29
C GLU A 52 12.76 1.92 -3.44
N HIS A 53 11.59 1.75 -4.06
CA HIS A 53 10.29 1.79 -3.38
C HIS A 53 9.75 0.38 -3.06
N ARG A 54 10.52 -0.67 -3.35
CA ARG A 54 10.19 -2.07 -3.02
C ARG A 54 10.75 -2.45 -1.64
N TRP A 55 10.30 -1.77 -0.61
CA TRP A 55 10.46 -2.13 0.81
C TRP A 55 9.13 -2.71 1.33
N GLY A 56 9.05 -3.23 2.56
CA GLY A 56 7.76 -3.69 3.13
C GLY A 56 7.16 -4.96 2.48
N ILE A 57 5.86 -4.91 2.18
CA ILE A 57 5.03 -5.99 1.63
C ILE A 57 5.63 -6.71 0.40
N PRO A 58 6.07 -6.04 -0.69
CA PRO A 58 6.65 -6.71 -1.84
C PRO A 58 7.94 -7.46 -1.53
N ARG A 59 8.63 -7.19 -0.41
CA ARG A 59 9.81 -7.95 0.03
C ARG A 59 9.46 -9.19 0.85
N THR A 60 8.26 -9.25 1.41
CA THR A 60 7.82 -10.34 2.29
C THR A 60 6.84 -11.28 1.62
N ALA A 61 6.27 -10.91 0.48
CA ALA A 61 5.35 -11.76 -0.26
C ALA A 61 6.05 -13.02 -0.80
N PRO A 62 5.31 -14.14 -0.95
CA PRO A 62 5.83 -15.35 -1.58
C PRO A 62 6.42 -15.08 -2.97
N ARG A 63 7.51 -15.79 -3.33
CA ARG A 63 8.23 -15.58 -4.60
C ARG A 63 7.37 -15.87 -5.84
N ASP A 64 6.36 -16.73 -5.71
CA ASP A 64 5.42 -17.10 -6.75
C ASP A 64 4.14 -16.21 -6.76
N ALA A 65 4.09 -15.17 -5.92
CA ALA A 65 2.98 -14.24 -5.87
C ALA A 65 3.20 -13.03 -6.80
N THR A 66 2.12 -12.55 -7.41
CA THR A 66 2.07 -11.23 -8.04
C THR A 66 1.64 -10.20 -7.00
N VAL A 67 2.41 -9.11 -6.87
CA VAL A 67 2.16 -8.05 -5.90
C VAL A 67 1.88 -6.73 -6.62
N LEU A 68 0.64 -6.27 -6.54
CA LEU A 68 0.25 -4.92 -6.94
C LEU A 68 0.30 -4.07 -5.68
N PHE A 69 1.12 -3.02 -5.63
CA PHE A 69 1.25 -2.24 -4.41
C PHE A 69 1.39 -0.75 -4.66
N LYS A 70 1.24 0.03 -3.59
CA LYS A 70 1.61 1.44 -3.55
C LYS A 70 2.12 1.78 -2.15
N GLY A 71 3.24 2.49 -2.09
CA GLY A 71 3.77 3.09 -0.86
C GLY A 71 3.50 4.60 -0.77
N GLY A 72 3.49 5.14 0.45
CA GLY A 72 3.44 6.57 0.73
C GLY A 72 4.15 6.87 2.06
N TRP A 73 4.92 7.95 2.09
CA TRP A 73 5.68 8.39 3.25
C TRP A 73 5.86 9.90 3.22
N LEU A 74 5.80 10.52 4.39
CA LEU A 74 5.98 11.96 4.57
C LEU A 74 6.35 12.24 6.04
N PRO A 75 7.27 13.18 6.31
CA PRO A 75 7.46 13.66 7.67
C PRO A 75 6.28 14.54 8.11
N ASP A 76 5.98 14.51 9.40
CA ASP A 76 5.05 15.39 10.08
C ASP A 76 5.75 16.65 10.60
N GLU A 77 4.98 17.64 11.05
CA GLU A 77 5.51 18.93 11.53
C GLU A 77 6.41 18.77 12.77
N ASP A 78 6.18 17.73 13.57
CA ASP A 78 6.97 17.38 14.75
C ASP A 78 8.24 16.56 14.41
N GLY A 79 8.47 16.27 13.12
CA GLY A 79 9.61 15.49 12.64
C GLY A 79 9.41 13.97 12.68
N ALA A 80 8.27 13.48 13.18
CA ALA A 80 7.91 12.07 13.06
C ALA A 80 7.56 11.71 11.61
N TRP A 81 7.45 10.41 11.30
CA TRP A 81 7.17 9.92 9.95
C TRP A 81 5.89 9.13 9.88
N ARG A 82 5.04 9.48 8.91
CA ARG A 82 4.02 8.58 8.36
C ARG A 82 4.65 7.70 7.31
N VAL A 83 4.48 6.39 7.42
CA VAL A 83 4.96 5.41 6.44
C VAL A 83 3.90 4.33 6.23
N HIS A 84 3.51 4.14 4.98
CA HIS A 84 2.39 3.28 4.61
C HIS A 84 2.72 2.45 3.38
N GLN A 85 2.24 1.22 3.34
CA GLN A 85 2.21 0.45 2.11
C GLN A 85 0.98 -0.44 2.05
N ILE A 86 0.39 -0.50 0.86
CA ILE A 86 -0.84 -1.24 0.60
C ILE A 86 -0.61 -2.09 -0.63
N ALA A 87 -1.13 -3.31 -0.61
CA ALA A 87 -0.98 -4.24 -1.70
C ALA A 87 -2.18 -5.17 -1.89
N LYS A 88 -2.33 -5.62 -3.15
CA LYS A 88 -3.05 -6.83 -3.53
C LYS A 88 -1.99 -7.90 -3.84
N VAL A 89 -2.03 -9.00 -3.10
CA VAL A 89 -1.14 -10.15 -3.27
C VAL A 89 -1.96 -11.29 -3.86
N GLU A 90 -1.54 -11.79 -5.01
CA GLU A 90 -2.21 -12.86 -5.75
C GLU A 90 -1.28 -14.05 -5.90
N ARG A 91 -1.71 -15.23 -5.44
CA ARG A 91 -0.94 -16.48 -5.49
C ARG A 91 -1.87 -17.63 -5.89
N GLY A 92 -1.81 -18.04 -7.15
CA GLY A 92 -2.76 -18.99 -7.72
C GLY A 92 -4.21 -18.49 -7.57
N PRO A 93 -5.14 -19.29 -7.00
CA PRO A 93 -6.52 -18.85 -6.78
C PRO A 93 -6.69 -17.93 -5.56
N LYS A 94 -5.66 -17.80 -4.71
CA LYS A 94 -5.74 -16.99 -3.49
C LYS A 94 -5.41 -15.54 -3.78
N GLN A 95 -6.26 -14.63 -3.32
CA GLN A 95 -6.03 -13.19 -3.39
C GLN A 95 -6.26 -12.58 -2.02
N LEU A 96 -5.37 -11.67 -1.62
CA LEU A 96 -5.45 -10.95 -0.36
C LEU A 96 -5.12 -9.48 -0.59
N ALA A 97 -5.89 -8.57 0.01
CA ALA A 97 -5.52 -7.17 0.11
C ALA A 97 -5.03 -6.88 1.53
N VAL A 98 -3.88 -6.22 1.63
CA VAL A 98 -3.25 -5.84 2.91
C VAL A 98 -2.92 -4.36 2.85
N ALA A 99 -3.26 -3.63 3.90
CA ALA A 99 -2.81 -2.27 4.12
C ALA A 99 -2.12 -2.19 5.48
N VAL A 100 -0.88 -1.70 5.50
CA VAL A 100 -0.18 -1.37 6.74
C VAL A 100 0.09 0.13 6.72
N MET A 101 -0.47 0.83 7.69
CA MET A 101 -0.33 2.27 7.85
C MET A 101 0.23 2.55 9.24
N THR A 102 1.32 3.30 9.31
CA THR A 102 2.00 3.69 10.55
C THR A 102 2.24 5.19 10.59
N ASP A 103 2.16 5.79 11.76
CA ASP A 103 2.47 7.17 12.10
C ASP A 103 3.43 7.21 13.31
N GLY A 104 3.89 8.40 13.69
CA GLY A 104 4.75 8.56 14.88
C GLY A 104 6.12 7.87 14.77
N ASN A 105 6.56 7.47 13.58
CA ASN A 105 7.83 6.76 13.42
C ASN A 105 9.00 7.74 13.61
N PRO A 106 10.08 7.38 14.32
CA PRO A 106 11.24 8.24 14.51
C PRO A 106 12.06 8.47 13.21
N SER A 107 11.83 7.66 12.17
CA SER A 107 12.42 7.84 10.85
C SER A 107 11.59 7.12 9.78
N GLN A 108 11.78 7.48 8.51
CA GLN A 108 11.22 6.72 7.39
C GLN A 108 11.65 5.26 7.44
N ALA A 109 12.94 4.98 7.64
CA ALA A 109 13.50 3.63 7.67
C ALA A 109 12.86 2.76 8.76
N TYR A 110 12.65 3.32 9.96
CA TYR A 110 11.93 2.63 11.03
C TYR A 110 10.50 2.25 10.62
N GLY A 111 9.79 3.16 9.94
CA GLY A 111 8.44 2.89 9.44
C GLY A 111 8.42 1.82 8.35
N GLU A 112 9.39 1.83 7.42
CA GLU A 112 9.54 0.79 6.40
C GLU A 112 9.79 -0.59 7.00
N ASP A 113 10.63 -0.64 8.04
CA ASP A 113 10.94 -1.87 8.78
C ASP A 113 9.73 -2.37 9.57
N THR A 114 8.96 -1.47 10.17
CA THR A 114 7.70 -1.80 10.85
C THR A 114 6.69 -2.38 9.87
N VAL A 115 6.48 -1.74 8.71
CA VAL A 115 5.62 -2.25 7.64
C VAL A 115 6.06 -3.64 7.21
N ARG A 116 7.37 -3.86 7.01
CA ARG A 116 7.93 -5.17 6.64
C ARG A 116 7.66 -6.21 7.72
N GLY A 117 7.86 -5.86 8.99
CA GLY A 117 7.65 -6.76 10.13
C GLY A 117 6.20 -7.22 10.26
N VAL A 118 5.23 -6.31 10.09
CA VAL A 118 3.80 -6.65 10.08
C VAL A 118 3.46 -7.53 8.87
N ALA A 119 3.89 -7.13 7.67
CA ALA A 119 3.61 -7.88 6.44
C ALA A 119 4.16 -9.32 6.49
N ALA A 120 5.36 -9.51 7.04
CA ALA A 120 5.98 -10.83 7.21
C ALA A 120 5.22 -11.75 8.19
N ARG A 121 4.35 -11.22 9.04
CA ARG A 121 3.49 -12.01 9.94
C ARG A 121 2.15 -12.35 9.29
N LEU A 122 1.67 -11.50 8.39
CA LEU A 122 0.40 -11.69 7.68
C LEU A 122 0.52 -12.60 6.45
N LEU A 123 1.67 -12.62 5.78
CA LEU A 123 1.86 -13.29 4.48
C LEU A 123 2.61 -14.64 4.54
N LYS A 124 2.63 -15.29 5.70
CA LYS A 124 3.17 -16.65 5.86
C LYS A 124 2.23 -17.72 5.31
#